data_AF-A0A3M1KWL4-F1
#
_entry.id   AF-A0A3M1KWL4-F1
#
_cell.length_a   1.000
_cell.length_b   1.000
_cell.length_c   1.000
_cell.angle_alpha   90.00
_cell.angle_beta   90.00
_cell.angle_gamma   90.00
#
_symmetry.space_group_name_H-M   'P 1'
#
loop_
_entity.id
_entity.type
_entity.pdbx_description
1 polymer ?
#
loop_
_entity_poly.entity_id
_entity_poly.type
_entity_poly.pdbx_seq_one_letter_code
_entity_poly.pdbx_strand_id
1 'polypeptide(L)'
;MPYRWLIAVQSFRLVMELMLWLGFVGGFVPWQLTFKGFNQDIIVGLTAPLAAALFFRQRQLLKFEAILWNLFGLLLLVNAVVIAVLSTPSELRVFLNEPSTAFVARWPFIWIPGFIVPFAIAMHVFSLAQLLPASDRRRVFRFPRGGKTS
;
A
#
# COMPACT_ATOMS: atom_id res chain seq x y z
N MET A 1 -15.09 0.33 -8.36
CA MET A 1 -14.54 1.67 -8.03
C MET A 1 -13.70 2.15 -9.20
N PRO A 2 -13.65 3.45 -9.50
CA PRO A 2 -12.79 3.94 -10.58
C PRO A 2 -11.31 3.74 -10.21
N TYR A 3 -10.51 3.18 -11.13
CA TYR A 3 -9.13 2.77 -10.89
C TYR A 3 -8.26 3.86 -10.24
N ARG A 4 -8.49 5.13 -10.59
CA ARG A 4 -7.79 6.30 -10.05
C ARG A 4 -7.89 6.42 -8.53
N TRP A 5 -9.03 6.07 -7.94
CA TRP A 5 -9.25 6.22 -6.49
C TRP A 5 -8.41 5.24 -5.67
N LEU A 6 -8.18 4.02 -6.19
CA LEU A 6 -7.38 3.01 -5.50
C LEU A 6 -5.90 3.43 -5.37
N ILE A 7 -5.41 4.18 -6.35
CA ILE A 7 -4.06 4.77 -6.30
C ILE A 7 -4.08 6.06 -5.47
N ALA A 8 -4.99 6.99 -5.76
CA ALA A 8 -5.01 8.31 -5.13
C ALA A 8 -5.18 8.22 -3.60
N VAL A 9 -5.96 7.26 -3.09
CA VAL A 9 -6.18 7.11 -1.66
C VAL A 9 -4.89 6.86 -0.89
N GLN A 10 -3.87 6.22 -1.49
CA GLN A 10 -2.58 5.95 -0.84
C GLN A 10 -1.86 7.24 -0.40
N SER A 11 -2.30 8.42 -0.87
CA SER A 11 -1.85 9.72 -0.36
C SER A 11 -2.07 9.90 1.15
N PHE A 12 -2.98 9.14 1.78
CA PHE A 12 -3.15 9.15 3.23
C PHE A 12 -1.83 8.81 3.97
N ARG A 13 -0.91 8.07 3.32
CA ARG A 13 0.41 7.77 3.90
C ARG A 13 1.21 9.02 4.22
N LEU A 14 1.00 10.12 3.50
CA LEU A 14 1.65 11.39 3.82
C LEU A 14 1.21 11.90 5.21
N VAL A 15 -0.07 11.75 5.55
CA VAL A 15 -0.60 12.09 6.87
C VAL A 15 -0.01 11.16 7.93
N MET A 16 0.10 9.86 7.62
CA MET A 16 0.71 8.87 8.52
C MET A 16 2.19 9.19 8.80
N GLU A 17 2.98 9.50 7.78
CA GLU A 17 4.39 9.87 7.93
C GLU A 17 4.56 11.15 8.73
N LEU A 18 3.69 12.14 8.54
CA LEU A 18 3.70 13.36 9.34
C LEU A 18 3.36 13.06 10.81
N MET A 19 2.38 12.19 11.06
CA MET A 19 2.03 11.76 12.42
C MET A 19 3.19 11.02 13.10
N LEU A 20 3.87 10.11 12.40
CA LEU A 20 5.04 9.40 12.92
C LEU A 20 6.20 10.36 13.19
N TRP A 21 6.43 11.34 12.31
CA TRP A 21 7.43 12.38 12.52
C TRP A 21 7.13 13.24 13.75
N LEU A 22 5.88 13.69 13.91
CA LEU A 22 5.46 14.45 15.10
C LEU A 22 5.58 13.61 16.37
N GLY A 23 5.26 12.32 16.31
CA GLY A 23 5.44 11.41 17.44
C GLY A 23 6.92 11.17 17.80
N PHE A 24 7.82 11.23 16.81
CA PHE A 24 9.26 11.18 17.05
C PHE A 24 9.75 12.46 17.72
N VAL A 25 9.31 13.63 17.22
CA VAL A 25 9.60 14.93 17.87
C VAL A 25 9.02 14.97 19.29
N GLY A 26 7.86 14.34 19.52
CA GLY A 26 7.25 14.15 20.83
C GLY A 26 7.90 13.06 21.71
N GLY A 27 8.92 12.37 21.22
CA GLY A 27 9.74 11.42 22.00
C GLY A 27 9.14 10.04 22.24
N PHE A 28 8.04 9.65 21.57
CA PHE A 28 7.39 8.35 21.79
C PHE A 28 7.36 7.43 20.56
N VAL A 29 7.79 7.91 19.39
CA VAL A 29 7.98 7.10 18.17
C VAL A 29 9.48 6.94 17.91
N PRO A 30 9.98 5.73 17.60
CA PRO A 30 11.39 5.53 17.26
C PRO A 30 11.79 6.25 15.96
N TRP A 31 13.03 6.73 15.90
CA TRP A 31 13.58 7.37 14.70
C TRP A 31 13.46 6.50 13.44
N GLN A 32 13.72 5.19 13.54
CA GLN A 32 13.67 4.26 12.40
C GLN A 32 12.30 4.16 11.73
N LEU A 33 11.21 4.46 12.44
CA LEU A 33 9.86 4.47 11.87
C LEU A 33 9.51 5.75 11.10
N THR A 34 10.34 6.77 11.17
CA THR A 34 10.10 8.04 10.47
C THR A 34 10.61 8.01 9.03
N PHE A 35 10.10 8.93 8.19
CA PHE A 35 10.62 9.13 6.84
C PHE A 35 12.10 9.55 6.76
N LYS A 36 12.69 10.01 7.87
CA LYS A 36 14.14 10.29 7.97
C LYS A 36 14.96 9.06 8.35
N GLY A 37 14.30 8.01 8.83
CA GLY A 37 14.88 6.73 9.19
C GLY A 37 14.78 5.73 8.04
N PHE A 38 14.18 4.57 8.32
CA PHE A 38 14.08 3.48 7.36
C PHE A 38 12.69 3.34 6.73
N ASN A 39 11.71 4.12 7.18
CA ASN A 39 10.39 4.17 6.58
C ASN A 39 10.41 5.09 5.34
N GLN A 40 9.92 4.63 4.20
CA GLN A 40 9.94 5.39 2.94
C GLN A 40 8.54 5.60 2.36
N ASP A 41 7.48 5.34 3.14
CA ASP A 41 6.10 5.45 2.69
C ASP A 41 5.70 6.87 2.28
N ILE A 42 6.49 7.89 2.66
CA ILE A 42 6.34 9.27 2.18
C ILE A 42 6.38 9.36 0.65
N ILE A 43 7.19 8.52 0.00
CA ILE A 43 7.32 8.49 -1.46
C ILE A 43 5.99 8.07 -2.10
N VAL A 44 5.36 7.03 -1.55
CA VAL A 44 4.05 6.57 -2.03
C VAL A 44 2.98 7.62 -1.76
N GLY A 45 2.99 8.21 -0.57
CA GLY A 45 2.06 9.27 -0.18
C GLY A 45 2.10 10.48 -1.12
N LEU A 46 3.31 10.94 -1.46
CA LEU A 46 3.51 12.09 -2.37
C LEU A 46 3.21 11.74 -3.83
N THR A 47 3.59 10.55 -4.29
CA THR A 47 3.44 10.18 -5.70
C THR A 47 2.03 9.70 -6.05
N ALA A 48 1.21 9.29 -5.08
CA ALA A 48 -0.14 8.75 -5.32
C ALA A 48 -1.07 9.66 -6.16
N PRO A 49 -1.23 10.98 -5.88
CA PRO A 49 -2.08 11.84 -6.70
C PRO A 49 -1.56 11.98 -8.14
N LEU A 50 -0.24 12.10 -8.28
CA LEU A 50 0.42 12.20 -9.58
C LEU A 50 0.27 10.90 -10.39
N ALA A 51 0.51 9.76 -9.75
CA ALA A 51 0.33 8.43 -10.33
C ALA A 51 -1.12 8.21 -10.79
N ALA A 52 -2.11 8.59 -9.96
CA ALA A 52 -3.52 8.49 -10.31
C ALA A 52 -3.90 9.38 -11.52
N ALA A 53 -3.30 10.56 -11.64
CA ALA A 53 -3.52 11.46 -12.77
C ALA A 53 -2.84 10.96 -14.06
N LEU A 54 -1.59 10.50 -13.96
CA LEU A 54 -0.78 10.05 -15.09
C LEU A 54 -1.26 8.72 -15.68
N PHE A 55 -1.48 7.70 -14.83
CA PHE A 55 -1.69 6.35 -15.32
C PHE A 55 -3.06 6.13 -15.96
N PHE A 56 -4.03 6.98 -15.65
CA PHE A 56 -5.42 6.78 -16.07
C PHE A 56 -5.96 7.91 -16.94
N ARG A 57 -5.10 8.64 -17.65
CA ARG A 57 -5.48 9.77 -18.51
C ARG A 57 -6.57 9.37 -19.52
N GLN A 58 -7.47 10.29 -19.87
CA GLN A 58 -8.71 10.02 -20.65
C GLN A 58 -8.53 9.22 -21.97
N ARG A 59 -7.31 9.15 -22.51
CA ARG A 59 -7.01 8.47 -23.78
C ARG A 59 -6.00 7.32 -23.65
N GLN A 60 -5.37 7.11 -22.49
CA GLN A 60 -4.27 6.15 -22.33
C GLN A 60 -4.26 5.58 -20.91
N LEU A 61 -4.27 4.25 -20.81
CA LEU A 61 -4.02 3.51 -19.58
C LEU A 61 -2.56 3.03 -19.58
N LEU A 62 -1.75 3.57 -18.68
CA LEU A 62 -0.35 3.14 -18.46
C LEU A 62 -0.35 1.94 -17.52
N LYS A 63 -0.78 0.79 -18.05
CA LYS A 63 -1.05 -0.42 -17.26
C LYS A 63 0.21 -0.97 -16.59
N PHE A 64 1.32 -1.02 -17.30
CA PHE A 64 2.56 -1.58 -16.78
C PHE A 64 3.12 -0.73 -15.64
N GLU A 65 3.13 0.58 -15.81
CA GLU A 65 3.56 1.58 -14.84
C GLU A 65 2.67 1.56 -13.58
N ALA A 66 1.36 1.43 -13.77
CA ALA A 66 0.43 1.28 -12.66
C ALA A 66 0.67 0.00 -11.86
N ILE A 67 0.98 -1.12 -12.51
CA ILE A 67 1.35 -2.38 -11.83
C ILE A 67 2.64 -2.19 -11.05
N LEU A 68 3.69 -1.65 -11.69
CA LEU A 68 4.99 -1.43 -11.06
C LEU A 68 4.87 -0.50 -9.84
N TRP A 69 4.09 0.56 -9.94
CA TRP A 69 3.84 1.49 -8.84
C TRP A 69 3.12 0.81 -7.67
N ASN A 70 2.14 -0.07 -7.94
CA ASN A 70 1.47 -0.82 -6.87
C ASN A 70 2.41 -1.80 -6.17
N LEU A 71 3.25 -2.51 -6.92
CA LEU A 71 4.25 -3.41 -6.36
C LEU A 71 5.30 -2.65 -5.52
N PHE A 72 5.77 -1.50 -6.03
CA PHE A 72 6.67 -0.61 -5.30
C PHE A 72 6.03 -0.12 -3.99
N GLY A 73 4.78 0.33 -4.03
CA GLY A 73 4.07 0.77 -2.84
C GLY A 73 3.82 -0.32 -1.80
N LEU A 74 3.62 -1.57 -2.23
CA LEU A 74 3.55 -2.74 -1.34
C LEU A 74 4.92 -3.06 -0.72
N LEU A 75 5.99 -3.00 -1.51
CA LEU A 75 7.35 -3.26 -1.01
C LEU A 75 7.73 -2.28 0.11
N LEU A 76 7.46 -0.98 -0.08
CA LEU A 76 7.75 0.03 0.93
C LEU A 76 6.88 -0.15 2.20
N LEU A 77 5.61 -0.50 2.03
CA LEU A 77 4.73 -0.80 3.16
C LEU A 77 5.21 -2.02 3.96
N VAL A 78 5.61 -3.10 3.27
CA VAL A 78 6.16 -4.30 3.92
C VAL A 78 7.44 -3.93 4.68
N ASN A 79 8.33 -3.14 4.08
CA ASN A 79 9.52 -2.65 4.75
C ASN A 79 9.16 -1.86 6.04
N ALA A 80 8.20 -0.94 5.99
CA ALA A 80 7.74 -0.19 7.17
C ALA A 80 7.18 -1.11 8.26
N VAL A 81 6.38 -2.12 7.90
CA VAL A 81 5.86 -3.14 8.83
C VAL A 81 6.99 -3.95 9.46
N VAL A 82 7.98 -4.38 8.68
CA VAL A 82 9.15 -5.12 9.18
C VAL A 82 9.92 -4.26 10.18
N ILE A 83 10.19 -2.99 9.87
CA ILE A 83 10.87 -2.06 10.79
C ILE A 83 10.08 -1.89 12.09
N ALA A 84 8.75 -1.78 11.99
CA ALA A 84 7.87 -1.65 13.15
C ALA A 84 7.94 -2.88 14.07
N VAL A 85 7.89 -4.08 13.49
CA VAL A 85 8.01 -5.37 14.20
C VAL A 85 9.37 -5.50 14.85
N LEU A 86 10.46 -5.23 14.11
CA LEU A 86 11.84 -5.29 14.62
C LEU A 86 12.15 -4.20 15.67
N SER A 87 11.27 -3.22 15.81
CA SER A 87 11.36 -2.16 16.83
C SER A 87 10.38 -2.37 18.01
N THR A 88 9.53 -3.40 17.93
CA THR A 88 8.56 -3.75 18.98
C THR A 88 9.29 -4.40 20.16
N PRO A 89 8.93 -4.12 21.43
CA PRO A 89 9.52 -4.75 22.62
C PRO A 89 9.12 -6.24 22.71
N SER A 90 9.80 -7.06 21.92
CA SER A 90 9.58 -8.50 21.78
C SER A 90 10.92 -9.20 21.58
N GLU A 91 10.94 -10.53 21.59
CA GLU A 91 12.15 -11.33 21.32
C GLU A 91 12.72 -11.08 19.91
N LEU A 92 11.90 -10.59 18.98
CA LEU A 92 12.30 -10.25 17.61
C LEU A 92 12.91 -8.84 17.50
N ARG A 93 13.04 -8.09 18.61
CA ARG A 93 13.54 -6.71 18.60
C ARG A 93 15.01 -6.67 18.19
N VAL A 94 15.29 -5.98 17.09
CA VAL A 94 16.66 -5.73 16.60
C VAL A 94 17.06 -4.27 16.84
N PHE A 95 16.12 -3.33 16.75
CA PHE A 95 16.39 -1.92 17.02
C PHE A 95 16.33 -1.64 18.53
N LEU A 96 17.51 -1.51 19.14
CA LEU A 96 17.68 -1.36 20.59
C LEU A 96 17.64 0.09 21.09
N ASN A 97 17.55 1.07 20.18
CA ASN A 97 17.34 2.46 20.57
C ASN A 97 15.93 2.67 21.12
N GLU A 98 15.80 3.65 22.02
CA GLU A 98 14.51 4.10 22.54
C GLU A 98 13.99 5.33 21.76
N PRO A 99 12.67 5.55 21.73
CA PRO A 99 11.62 4.67 22.25
C PRO A 99 11.36 3.45 21.33
N SER A 100 10.88 2.33 21.89
CA SER A 100 10.36 1.19 21.10
C SER A 100 9.04 1.50 20.38
N THR A 101 8.58 0.60 19.51
CA THR A 101 7.26 0.70 18.83
C THR A 101 6.06 0.39 19.73
N ALA A 102 6.23 0.24 21.05
CA ALA A 102 5.13 -0.12 21.96
C ALA A 102 3.90 0.81 21.87
N PHE A 103 4.08 2.06 21.44
CA PHE A 103 3.00 3.03 21.30
C PHE A 103 1.89 2.55 20.34
N VAL A 104 2.20 1.72 19.34
CA VAL A 104 1.20 1.22 18.37
C VAL A 104 0.16 0.32 19.01
N ALA A 105 0.40 -0.22 20.20
CA ALA A 105 -0.58 -1.00 20.94
C ALA A 105 -1.57 -0.14 21.76
N ARG A 106 -1.37 1.18 21.79
CA ARG A 106 -2.15 2.11 22.63
C ARG A 106 -3.17 2.87 21.79
N TRP A 107 -4.23 3.34 22.42
CA TRP A 107 -5.17 4.25 21.77
C TRP A 107 -4.49 5.60 21.45
N PRO A 108 -4.74 6.23 20.29
CA PRO A 108 -5.52 5.74 19.13
C PRO A 108 -4.67 4.96 18.11
N PHE A 109 -3.38 4.75 18.37
CA PHE A 109 -2.42 4.15 17.43
C PHE A 109 -2.65 2.67 17.13
N ILE A 110 -3.47 1.97 17.92
CA ILE A 110 -3.90 0.59 17.64
C ILE A 110 -4.58 0.43 16.28
N TRP A 111 -5.18 1.50 15.76
CA TRP A 111 -5.74 1.51 14.40
C TRP A 111 -4.69 1.38 13.30
N ILE A 112 -3.41 1.70 13.57
CA ILE A 112 -2.34 1.58 12.58
C ILE A 112 -2.19 0.13 12.12
N PRO A 113 -1.82 -0.82 13.01
CA PRO A 113 -1.76 -2.23 12.63
C PRO A 113 -3.14 -2.85 12.42
N GLY A 114 -4.17 -2.39 13.17
CA GLY A 114 -5.50 -3.00 13.14
C GLY A 114 -6.34 -2.69 11.90
N PHE A 115 -6.09 -1.55 11.24
CA PHE A 115 -6.92 -1.12 10.11
C PHE A 115 -6.13 -0.42 9.01
N ILE A 116 -5.30 0.57 9.35
CA ILE A 116 -4.63 1.43 8.35
C ILE A 116 -3.68 0.62 7.46
N VAL A 117 -2.85 -0.24 8.04
CA VAL A 117 -1.94 -1.12 7.28
C VAL A 117 -2.73 -2.12 6.42
N PRO A 118 -3.69 -2.90 6.95
CA PRO A 118 -4.54 -3.77 6.13
C PRO A 118 -5.27 -3.04 5.00
N PHE A 119 -5.77 -1.83 5.27
CA PHE A 119 -6.42 -0.98 4.27
C PHE A 119 -5.46 -0.60 3.14
N ALA A 120 -4.24 -0.16 3.46
CA ALA A 120 -3.22 0.18 2.48
C ALA A 120 -2.91 -1.00 1.54
N ILE A 121 -2.78 -2.21 2.11
CA ILE A 121 -2.58 -3.47 1.36
C ILE A 121 -3.78 -3.72 0.45
N ALA A 122 -5.00 -3.67 1.00
CA ALA A 122 -6.22 -3.95 0.25
C ALA A 122 -6.36 -3.05 -0.99
N MET A 123 -6.06 -1.75 -0.85
CA MET A 123 -6.17 -0.81 -1.98
C MET A 123 -5.15 -1.12 -3.09
N HIS A 124 -3.92 -1.54 -2.76
CA HIS A 124 -2.96 -2.02 -3.75
C HIS A 124 -3.39 -3.33 -4.40
N VAL A 125 -3.86 -4.30 -3.60
CA VAL A 125 -4.32 -5.61 -4.10
C VAL A 125 -5.52 -5.44 -5.03
N PHE A 126 -6.50 -4.61 -4.68
CA PHE A 126 -7.64 -4.31 -5.55
C PHE A 126 -7.22 -3.59 -6.82
N SER A 127 -6.26 -2.67 -6.75
CA SER A 127 -5.72 -2.00 -7.94
C SER A 127 -5.05 -3.01 -8.87
N LEU A 128 -4.20 -3.89 -8.33
CA LEU A 128 -3.54 -4.95 -9.09
C LEU A 128 -4.54 -5.95 -9.67
N ALA A 129 -5.55 -6.37 -8.91
CA ALA A 129 -6.57 -7.30 -9.37
C ALA A 129 -7.39 -6.74 -10.55
N GLN A 130 -7.62 -5.42 -10.57
CA GLN A 130 -8.28 -4.75 -11.70
C GLN A 130 -7.36 -4.58 -12.91
N LEU A 131 -6.05 -4.42 -12.70
CA LEU A 131 -5.08 -4.25 -13.77
C LEU A 131 -4.69 -5.59 -14.40
N LEU A 132 -4.53 -6.66 -13.61
CA LEU A 132 -4.13 -7.96 -14.12
C LEU A 132 -5.27 -8.61 -14.92
N PRO A 133 -4.98 -9.30 -16.04
CA PRO A 133 -6.00 -10.04 -16.77
C PRO A 133 -6.64 -11.07 -15.83
N ALA A 134 -7.97 -11.11 -15.76
CA ALA A 134 -8.62 -12.30 -15.24
C ALA A 134 -8.16 -13.47 -16.12
N SER A 135 -7.48 -14.46 -15.53
CA SER A 135 -7.14 -15.68 -16.23
C SER A 135 -8.42 -16.21 -16.85
N ASP A 136 -8.39 -16.35 -18.19
CA ASP A 136 -9.53 -16.57 -19.06
C ASP A 136 -10.28 -17.87 -18.69
N ARG A 137 -11.18 -17.81 -17.70
CA ARG A 137 -12.15 -18.87 -17.39
C ARG A 137 -13.37 -18.84 -18.34
N ARG A 138 -13.30 -18.12 -19.47
CA ARG A 138 -14.41 -17.99 -20.44
C ARG A 138 -14.10 -18.54 -21.83
N ARG A 139 -13.33 -19.63 -21.93
CA ARG A 139 -13.17 -20.40 -23.19
C ARG A 139 -13.70 -21.84 -23.16
N VAL A 140 -14.69 -22.17 -22.33
CA VAL A 140 -15.20 -23.55 -22.28
C VAL A 140 -16.63 -23.75 -22.83
N PHE A 141 -17.40 -22.71 -23.11
CA PHE A 141 -18.70 -22.88 -23.77
C PHE A 141 -18.84 -22.07 -25.05
N ARG A 142 -18.19 -22.55 -26.10
CA ARG A 142 -18.55 -22.22 -27.48
C ARG A 142 -19.32 -23.43 -28.03
N PHE A 143 -20.64 -23.42 -27.93
CA PHE A 143 -21.47 -24.41 -28.62
C PHE A 143 -21.21 -24.30 -30.13
N PRO A 144 -20.94 -25.40 -30.84
CA PRO A 144 -20.89 -25.39 -32.30
C PRO A 144 -22.25 -24.92 -32.82
N ARG A 145 -22.27 -23.89 -33.67
CA ARG A 145 -23.47 -23.56 -34.44
C ARG A 145 -23.80 -24.78 -35.30
N GLY A 146 -24.95 -25.40 -35.03
CA GLY A 146 -25.51 -26.44 -35.87
C GLY A 146 -25.56 -25.97 -37.32
N GLY A 147 -24.91 -26.75 -38.19
CA GLY A 147 -24.89 -26.52 -39.62
C GLY A 147 -26.29 -26.58 -40.19
N LYS A 148 -26.55 -25.69 -41.14
CA LYS A 148 -27.67 -25.82 -42.06
C LYS A 148 -27.53 -27.13 -42.82
N THR A 149 -28.58 -27.94 -42.82
CA THR A 149 -28.79 -28.97 -43.83
C THR A 149 -30.11 -28.67 -44.52
N SER A 150 -29.99 -28.41 -45.83
CA SER A 150 -30.96 -28.44 -46.93
C SER A 150 -32.37 -27.91 -46.71
#